data_AF-A0A2V5P1U0-F1
#
_entry.id   AF-A0A2V5P1U0-F1
#
_cell.length_a   1.000
_cell.length_b   1.000
_cell.length_c   1.000
_cell.angle_alpha   90.00
_cell.angle_beta   90.00
_cell.angle_gamma   90.00
#
_symmetry.space_group_name_H-M   'P 1'
#
loop_
_entity.id
_entity.type
_entity.pdbx_description
1 polymer ?
#
loop_
_entity_poly.entity_id
_entity_poly.type
_entity_poly.pdbx_seq_one_letter_code
_entity_poly.pdbx_strand_id
1 'polypeptide(L)'
;MDSSAILAVVHEHRDSVLALRIVFSVLLAIVFFSGLHIFRIRKRLFERDPQVAGDHYGARNLRLWQVILVWILAMDLLIMALIKL
;
A
#
# COMPACT_ATOMS: atom_id res chain seq x y z
N MET A 1 -41.35 -12.07 3.02
CA MET A 1 -39.97 -11.56 2.89
C MET A 1 -39.10 -12.79 2.94
N ASP A 2 -38.74 -13.26 1.76
CA ASP A 2 -38.59 -14.69 1.53
C ASP A 2 -37.17 -15.08 1.88
N SER A 3 -37.01 -16.03 2.79
CA SER A 3 -35.70 -16.44 3.32
C SER A 3 -34.72 -16.87 2.22
N SER A 4 -35.23 -17.34 1.08
CA SER A 4 -34.46 -17.66 -0.14
C SER A 4 -33.83 -16.43 -0.79
N ALA A 5 -34.53 -15.29 -0.84
CA ALA A 5 -34.02 -14.05 -1.42
C ALA A 5 -32.90 -13.45 -0.56
N ILE A 6 -33.01 -13.54 0.77
CA ILE A 6 -31.96 -13.09 1.69
C ILE A 6 -30.70 -13.98 1.55
N LEU A 7 -30.87 -15.29 1.43
CA LEU A 7 -29.76 -16.23 1.26
C LEU A 7 -29.03 -16.03 -0.08
N ALA A 8 -29.75 -15.78 -1.17
CA ALA A 8 -29.15 -15.49 -2.47
C ALA A 8 -28.30 -14.22 -2.44
N VAL A 9 -28.83 -13.13 -1.87
CA VAL A 9 -28.10 -11.86 -1.73
C VAL A 9 -26.86 -12.01 -0.83
N VAL A 10 -26.96 -12.78 0.27
CA VAL A 10 -25.82 -13.05 1.15
C VAL A 10 -24.73 -13.88 0.46
N HIS A 11 -25.11 -14.84 -0.40
CA HIS A 11 -24.15 -15.66 -1.14
C HIS A 11 -23.39 -14.82 -2.17
N GLU A 12 -24.10 -14.03 -2.96
CA GLU A 12 -23.51 -13.11 -3.94
C GLU A 12 -22.63 -12.03 -3.29
N HIS A 13 -23.05 -11.55 -2.10
CA HIS A 13 -22.25 -10.62 -1.31
C HIS A 13 -20.97 -11.28 -0.77
N ARG A 14 -21.04 -12.54 -0.32
CA ARG A 14 -19.86 -13.31 0.13
C ARG A 14 -18.85 -13.53 -1.00
N ASP A 15 -19.33 -13.87 -2.19
CA ASP A 15 -18.45 -14.10 -3.35
C ASP A 15 -17.77 -12.81 -3.82
N SER A 16 -18.52 -11.69 -3.79
CA SER A 16 -17.98 -10.36 -4.08
C SER A 16 -16.92 -9.92 -3.07
N VAL A 17 -17.15 -10.17 -1.77
CA VAL A 17 -16.19 -9.90 -0.69
C VAL A 17 -14.95 -10.79 -0.82
N LEU A 18 -15.12 -12.06 -1.19
CA LEU A 18 -14.00 -12.99 -1.40
C LEU A 18 -13.08 -12.50 -2.53
N ALA A 19 -13.64 -12.14 -3.68
CA ALA A 19 -12.88 -11.63 -4.81
C ALA A 19 -12.12 -10.34 -4.45
N LEU A 20 -12.79 -9.42 -3.76
CA LEU A 20 -12.20 -8.15 -3.33
C LEU A 20 -11.08 -8.36 -2.29
N ARG A 21 -11.22 -9.34 -1.39
CA ARG A 21 -10.16 -9.73 -0.44
C ARG A 21 -8.92 -10.27 -1.14
N ILE A 22 -9.09 -11.07 -2.19
CA ILE A 22 -7.99 -11.58 -3.01
C ILE A 22 -7.27 -10.40 -3.69
N VAL A 23 -8.02 -9.50 -4.33
CA VAL A 23 -7.45 -8.33 -5.01
C VAL A 23 -6.67 -7.45 -4.03
N PHE A 24 -7.24 -7.11 -2.87
CA PHE A 24 -6.54 -6.31 -1.86
C PHE A 24 -5.32 -7.03 -1.28
N SER A 25 -5.36 -8.35 -1.14
CA SER A 25 -4.22 -9.14 -0.67
C SER A 25 -3.06 -9.14 -1.67
N VAL A 26 -3.38 -9.25 -2.97
CA VAL A 26 -2.40 -9.14 -4.05
C VAL A 26 -1.80 -7.73 -4.11
N LEU A 27 -2.64 -6.69 -4.01
CA LEU A 27 -2.20 -5.30 -3.93
C LEU A 27 -1.28 -5.07 -2.73
N LEU A 28 -1.64 -5.59 -1.55
CA LEU A 28 -0.81 -5.50 -0.35
C LEU A 28 0.56 -6.14 -0.58
N ALA A 29 0.62 -7.33 -1.19
CA ALA A 29 1.89 -7.96 -1.53
C ALA A 29 2.74 -7.08 -2.46
N ILE A 30 2.15 -6.55 -3.54
CA ILE A 30 2.86 -5.68 -4.50
C ILE A 30 3.41 -4.43 -3.82
N VAL A 31 2.58 -3.73 -3.03
CA VAL A 31 3.02 -2.51 -2.33
C VAL A 31 4.09 -2.84 -1.29
N PHE A 32 4.00 -4.00 -0.63
CA PHE A 32 4.99 -4.45 0.35
C PHE A 32 6.35 -4.69 -0.31
N PHE A 33 6.37 -5.44 -1.41
CA PHE A 33 7.60 -5.67 -2.19
C PHE A 33 8.15 -4.38 -2.80
N SER A 34 7.28 -3.48 -3.27
CA SER A 34 7.69 -2.18 -3.79
C SER A 34 8.44 -1.36 -2.74
N GLY A 35 7.92 -1.27 -1.51
CA GLY A 35 8.60 -0.60 -0.40
C GLY A 35 9.94 -1.25 -0.07
N LEU A 36 9.99 -2.58 0.03
CA LEU A 36 11.24 -3.31 0.28
C LEU A 36 12.28 -3.04 -0.82
N HIS A 37 11.84 -2.99 -2.08
CA HIS A 37 12.70 -2.66 -3.20
C HIS A 37 13.24 -1.23 -3.09
N ILE A 38 12.38 -0.23 -2.81
CA ILE A 38 12.78 1.16 -2.59
C ILE A 38 13.79 1.26 -1.44
N PHE A 39 13.57 0.55 -0.33
CA PHE A 39 14.53 0.49 0.77
C PHE A 39 15.89 -0.09 0.33
N ARG A 40 15.90 -1.07 -0.58
CA ARG A 40 17.14 -1.66 -1.10
C ARG A 40 17.91 -0.70 -1.99
N ILE A 41 17.22 0.05 -2.86
CA ILE A 41 17.84 1.03 -3.78
C ILE A 41 17.90 2.47 -3.22
N ARG A 42 17.52 2.69 -1.95
CA ARG A 42 17.44 4.01 -1.31
C ARG A 42 18.72 4.85 -1.43
N LYS A 43 19.89 4.21 -1.35
CA LYS A 43 21.17 4.92 -1.45
C LYS A 43 21.39 5.48 -2.86
N ARG A 44 21.01 4.73 -3.89
CA ARG A 44 21.12 5.11 -5.30
C ARG A 44 20.05 6.13 -5.71
N LEU A 45 18.83 6.00 -5.21
CA LEU A 45 17.71 6.91 -5.54
C LEU A 45 17.86 8.29 -4.90
N PHE A 46 18.38 8.33 -3.67
CA PHE A 46 18.55 9.57 -2.92
C PHE A 46 20.01 9.99 -2.83
N GLU A 47 20.84 9.60 -3.80
CA GLU A 47 22.24 10.01 -3.89
C GLU A 47 22.35 11.53 -4.03
N ARG A 48 23.50 12.11 -3.63
CA ARG A 48 23.69 13.56 -3.60
C ARG A 48 23.70 14.09 -5.04
N ASP A 49 22.85 15.06 -5.33
CA ASP A 49 22.86 15.73 -6.63
C ASP A 49 23.88 16.88 -6.61
N PRO A 50 24.97 16.82 -7.38
CA PRO A 50 25.97 17.90 -7.43
C PRO A 50 25.45 19.17 -8.10
N GLN A 51 24.31 19.13 -8.81
CA GLN A 51 23.73 20.29 -9.49
C GLN A 51 22.83 21.16 -8.60
N VAL A 52 22.49 20.70 -7.38
CA VAL A 52 21.61 21.43 -6.46
C VAL A 52 22.43 21.99 -5.29
N ALA A 53 22.66 23.31 -5.31
CA ALA A 53 23.44 24.05 -4.31
C ALA A 53 22.89 23.97 -2.86
N GLY A 54 21.76 23.30 -2.65
CA GLY A 54 21.11 23.13 -1.35
C GLY A 54 20.82 21.68 -0.95
N ASP A 55 21.36 20.67 -1.64
CA ASP A 55 21.14 19.25 -1.31
C ASP A 55 21.93 18.81 -0.05
N HIS A 56 21.51 19.35 1.09
CA HIS A 56 22.04 19.03 2.40
C HIS A 56 21.51 17.67 2.87
N TYR A 57 22.26 17.02 3.76
CA TYR A 57 21.89 15.72 4.32
C TYR A 57 20.45 15.68 4.89
N GLY A 58 20.01 16.78 5.50
CA GLY A 58 18.65 16.91 6.05
C GLY A 58 17.54 16.84 4.99
N ALA A 59 17.69 17.53 3.85
CA ALA A 59 16.70 17.51 2.77
C ALA A 59 16.56 16.12 2.14
N ARG A 60 17.67 15.39 2.02
CA ARG A 60 17.69 13.99 1.54
C ARG A 60 16.93 13.06 2.47
N ASN A 61 17.17 13.19 3.78
CA ASN A 61 16.48 12.39 4.77
C ASN A 61 14.98 12.69 4.75
N LEU A 62 14.58 13.95 4.56
CA LEU A 62 13.18 14.37 4.51
C LEU A 62 12.43 13.76 3.31
N ARG A 63 13.04 13.73 2.12
CA ARG A 63 12.48 13.06 0.93
C ARG A 63 12.32 11.56 1.17
N LEU A 64 13.32 10.92 1.77
CA LEU A 64 13.27 9.51 2.12
C LEU A 64 12.18 9.23 3.15
N TRP A 65 12.06 10.06 4.19
CA TRP A 65 10.98 9.97 5.18
C TRP A 65 9.62 10.15 4.55
N GLN A 66 9.43 11.10 3.63
CA GLN A 66 8.16 11.29 2.94
C GLN A 66 7.75 10.05 2.14
N VAL A 67 8.69 9.43 1.41
CA VAL A 67 8.42 8.18 0.67
C VAL A 67 8.09 7.03 1.62
N ILE A 68 8.79 6.92 2.75
CA ILE A 68 8.49 5.90 3.77
C ILE A 68 7.13 6.13 4.41
N LEU A 69 6.78 7.38 4.74
CA LEU A 69 5.49 7.72 5.34
C LEU A 69 4.33 7.43 4.39
N VAL A 70 4.46 7.77 3.11
CA VAL A 70 3.47 7.43 2.08
C VAL A 70 3.35 5.91 1.91
N TRP A 71 4.47 5.18 1.96
CA TRP A 71 4.45 3.72 1.89
C TRP A 71 3.77 3.07 3.10
N ILE A 72 4.06 3.54 4.32
CA ILE A 72 3.40 3.09 5.55
C ILE A 72 1.90 3.40 5.50
N LEU A 73 1.52 4.60 5.04
CA LEU A 73 0.11 4.98 4.89
C LEU A 73 -0.61 4.07 3.89
N ALA A 74 0.02 3.73 2.77
CA ALA A 74 -0.54 2.81 1.78
C ALA A 74 -0.71 1.39 2.35
N MET A 75 0.27 0.90 3.13
CA MET A 75 0.15 -0.36 3.88
C MET A 75 -1.03 -0.33 4.85
N ASP A 76 -1.14 0.73 5.66
CA ASP A 76 -2.19 0.88 6.67
C ASP A 76 -3.59 0.88 6.04
N LEU A 77 -3.78 1.63 4.95
CA LEU A 77 -5.05 1.67 4.21
C LEU A 77 -5.43 0.30 3.65
N LEU A 78 -4.48 -0.45 3.08
CA LEU A 78 -4.73 -1.78 2.52
C LEU A 78 -5.02 -2.81 3.61
N ILE A 79 -4.30 -2.75 4.74
CA ILE A 79 -4.54 -3.62 5.89
C ILE A 79 -5.92 -3.32 6.50
N MET A 80 -6.26 -2.04 6.70
CA MET A 80 -7.57 -1.64 7.23
C MET A 80 -8.70 -2.05 6.29
N ALA A 81 -8.51 -1.90 4.96
CA ALA A 81 -9.46 -2.38 3.98
C ALA A 81 -9.68 -3.90 4.08
N LEU A 82 -8.60 -4.68 4.24
CA LEU A 82 -8.67 -6.13 4.41
C LEU A 82 -9.31 -6.58 5.74
N ILE A 83 -9.14 -5.81 6.82
CA ILE A 83 -9.76 -6.11 8.12
C ILE A 83 -11.25 -5.80 8.11
N LYS A 84 -11.66 -4.73 7.41
CA LYS A 84 -13.07 -4.32 7.34
C LYS A 84 -13.89 -5.10 6.30
N LEU A 85 -13.23 -5.81 5.39
CA LEU A 85 -13.85 -6.68 4.40
C LEU A 85 -14.28 -8.03 5.01
#